data_AF-A0AAJ1UUY4-F1
#
_entry.id   AF-A0AAJ1UUY4-F1
#
_cell.length_a   1.000
_cell.length_b   1.000
_cell.length_c   1.000
_cell.angle_alpha   90.00
_cell.angle_beta   90.00
_cell.angle_gamma   90.00
#
_symmetry.space_group_name_H-M   'P 1'
#
loop_
_entity.id
_entity.type
_entity.pdbx_description
1 polymer ?
#
loop_
_entity_poly.entity_id
_entity_poly.type
_entity_poly.pdbx_seq_one_letter_code
_entity_poly.pdbx_strand_id
1 'polypeptide(L)'
;MKIGLKIVSTFVFVILGIFIIAFFAQYITTGTNFFETLGMIFSEKCRASLSLETVSGCTMKARILSSNCLGKEYKISEDSCSSDARCYGTINYDSFQASCAWTDLSGSHDYILCVDGKKKDSKSITC
;
A
#
# COMPACT_ATOMS: atom_id res chain seq x y z
N MET A 1 -30.60 9.23 42.79
CA MET A 1 -29.37 9.57 42.04
C MET A 1 -28.52 8.36 41.59
N LYS A 2 -28.97 7.10 41.71
CA LYS A 2 -28.17 5.90 41.35
C LYS A 2 -28.47 5.32 39.95
N ILE A 3 -29.59 5.69 39.33
CA ILE A 3 -30.05 5.15 38.04
C ILE A 3 -29.37 5.85 36.86
N GLY A 4 -29.17 7.18 36.92
CA GLY A 4 -28.47 7.92 35.87
C GLY A 4 -27.02 7.47 35.68
N LEU A 5 -26.31 7.15 36.77
CA LEU A 5 -24.91 6.67 36.69
C LEU A 5 -24.79 5.29 36.03
N LYS A 6 -25.77 4.40 36.23
CA LYS A 6 -25.80 3.10 35.56
C LYS A 6 -26.05 3.24 34.05
N ILE A 7 -26.97 4.12 33.66
CA ILE A 7 -27.28 4.36 32.24
C ILE A 7 -26.07 4.96 31.52
N VAL A 8 -25.40 5.94 32.13
CA VAL A 8 -24.18 6.55 31.57
C VAL A 8 -23.06 5.51 31.46
N SER A 9 -22.86 4.69 32.50
CA SER A 9 -21.86 3.61 32.47
C SER A 9 -22.12 2.61 31.34
N THR A 10 -23.36 2.11 31.20
CA THR A 10 -23.72 1.19 30.12
C THR A 10 -23.48 1.82 28.75
N PHE A 11 -23.80 3.10 28.56
CA PHE A 11 -23.59 3.80 27.30
C PHE A 11 -22.10 3.90 26.94
N VAL A 12 -21.24 4.18 27.92
CA VAL A 12 -19.78 4.22 27.75
C VAL A 12 -19.25 2.84 27.34
N PHE A 13 -19.70 1.76 27.98
CA PHE A 13 -19.28 0.40 27.62
C PHE A 13 -19.74 -0.02 26.22
N VAL A 14 -20.94 0.36 25.80
CA VAL A 14 -21.44 0.08 24.44
C VAL A 14 -20.60 0.82 23.39
N ILE A 15 -20.30 2.10 23.62
CA ILE A 15 -19.42 2.88 22.73
C ILE A 15 -18.03 2.23 22.66
N LEU A 16 -17.44 1.88 23.80
CA LEU A 16 -16.15 1.17 23.86
C LEU A 16 -16.17 -0.14 23.07
N GLY A 17 -17.24 -0.93 23.20
CA GLY A 17 -17.41 -2.17 22.45
C GLY A 17 -17.47 -1.94 20.94
N ILE A 18 -18.23 -0.94 20.48
CA ILE A 18 -18.30 -0.57 19.05
C ILE A 18 -16.92 -0.14 18.54
N PHE A 19 -16.18 0.65 19.31
CA PHE A 19 -14.82 1.07 18.96
C PHE A 19 -13.86 -0.12 18.83
N ILE A 20 -13.93 -1.10 19.75
CA ILE A 20 -13.09 -2.30 19.70
C ILE A 20 -13.43 -3.16 18.47
N ILE A 21 -14.71 -3.35 18.16
CA ILE A 21 -15.13 -4.15 17.00
C ILE A 21 -14.71 -3.46 15.69
N ALA A 22 -14.92 -2.14 15.59
CA ALA A 22 -14.46 -1.36 14.44
C ALA A 22 -12.93 -1.40 14.29
N PHE A 23 -12.19 -1.39 15.41
CA PHE A 23 -10.74 -1.56 15.43
C PHE A 23 -10.31 -2.91 14.86
N PHE A 24 -10.91 -4.02 15.31
CA PHE A 24 -10.60 -5.34 14.78
C PHE A 24 -10.98 -5.46 13.30
N ALA A 25 -12.12 -4.90 12.90
CA ALA A 25 -12.54 -4.89 11.49
C ALA A 25 -11.55 -4.11 10.60
N GLN A 26 -11.09 -2.93 11.03
CA GLN A 26 -10.10 -2.14 10.29
C GLN A 26 -8.71 -2.78 10.28
N TYR A 27 -8.27 -3.35 11.40
CA TYR A 27 -7.01 -4.08 11.48
C TYR A 27 -6.98 -5.24 10.47
N ILE A 28 -8.06 -6.02 10.37
CA ILE A 28 -8.15 -7.15 9.43
C ILE A 28 -8.27 -6.66 7.98
N THR A 29 -9.05 -5.62 7.71
CA THR A 29 -9.37 -5.20 6.33
C THR A 29 -8.32 -4.28 5.70
N THR A 30 -7.69 -3.41 6.47
CA THR A 30 -6.73 -2.41 5.96
C THR A 30 -5.32 -2.56 6.53
N GLY A 31 -5.10 -3.41 7.54
CA GLY A 31 -3.78 -3.62 8.13
C GLY A 31 -3.19 -2.36 8.78
N THR A 32 -4.07 -1.46 9.25
CA THR A 32 -3.70 -0.19 9.88
C THR A 32 -3.77 -0.31 11.41
N ASN A 33 -2.86 0.37 12.11
CA ASN A 33 -2.80 0.35 13.59
C ASN A 33 -3.71 1.44 14.19
N PHE A 34 -4.12 1.28 15.46
CA PHE A 34 -4.98 2.19 16.23
C PHE A 34 -4.60 3.68 16.14
N PHE A 35 -3.30 3.96 16.07
CA PHE A 35 -2.76 5.32 15.92
C PHE A 35 -3.09 5.97 14.56
N GLU A 36 -3.21 5.18 13.50
CA GLU A 36 -3.62 5.67 12.17
C GLU A 36 -5.11 5.98 12.10
N THR A 37 -5.95 5.22 12.82
CA THR A 37 -7.40 5.46 12.92
C THR A 37 -7.73 6.73 13.72
N LEU A 38 -6.90 7.08 14.70
CA LEU A 38 -7.04 8.30 15.51
C LEU A 38 -6.45 9.57 14.85
N GLY A 39 -6.01 9.50 13.60
CA GLY A 39 -5.47 10.66 12.87
C GLY A 39 -4.09 11.11 13.36
N MET A 40 -3.44 10.38 14.28
CA MET A 40 -2.09 10.65 14.75
C MET A 40 -1.08 9.87 13.89
N ILE A 41 -0.82 10.36 12.68
CA ILE A 41 0.22 9.81 11.80
C ILE A 41 1.55 10.49 12.14
N PHE A 42 2.32 9.93 13.10
CA PHE A 42 3.72 10.33 13.38
C PHE A 42 4.75 9.42 12.73
N SER A 43 4.41 8.83 11.58
CA SER A 43 5.38 8.14 10.75
C SER A 43 5.06 8.47 9.31
N GLU A 44 6.01 9.09 8.61
CA GLU A 44 5.83 9.42 7.21
C GLU A 44 5.61 8.12 6.44
N LYS A 45 4.36 7.87 6.03
CA LYS A 45 3.99 6.62 5.35
C LYS A 45 4.86 6.48 4.10
N CYS A 46 5.51 5.32 3.96
CA CYS A 46 6.20 4.95 2.72
C CYS A 46 5.26 5.14 1.52
N ARG A 47 5.58 6.11 0.67
CA ARG A 47 4.88 6.44 -0.58
C ARG A 47 5.75 5.95 -1.73
N ALA A 48 5.14 5.23 -2.66
CA ALA A 48 5.81 4.83 -3.88
C ALA A 48 4.81 4.93 -5.03
N SER A 49 5.27 5.43 -6.18
CA SER A 49 4.48 5.55 -7.40
C SER A 49 5.18 4.88 -8.58
N LEU A 50 4.35 4.42 -9.51
CA LEU A 50 4.75 3.71 -10.72
C LEU A 50 4.33 4.52 -11.94
N SER A 51 5.29 4.78 -12.82
CA SER A 51 5.05 5.29 -14.16
C SER A 51 5.52 4.26 -15.18
N LEU A 52 4.71 3.98 -16.19
CA LEU A 52 5.03 3.07 -17.27
C LEU A 52 4.95 3.82 -18.60
N GLU A 53 5.91 3.58 -19.47
CA GLU A 53 5.98 4.13 -20.82
C GLU A 53 6.35 3.03 -21.80
N THR A 54 5.68 2.97 -22.96
CA THR A 54 6.03 2.08 -24.06
C THR A 54 7.03 2.79 -24.98
N VAL A 55 8.18 2.19 -25.28
CA VAL A 55 9.26 2.83 -26.05
C VAL A 55 9.30 2.37 -27.50
N SER A 56 9.22 1.06 -27.74
CA SER A 56 9.25 0.47 -29.10
C SER A 56 8.72 -0.96 -29.07
N GLY A 57 7.70 -1.25 -29.89
CA GLY A 57 6.96 -2.51 -29.77
C GLY A 57 6.38 -2.69 -28.37
N CYS A 58 6.34 -3.92 -27.86
CA CYS A 58 5.87 -4.23 -26.50
C CYS A 58 6.98 -4.10 -25.42
N THR A 59 7.94 -3.19 -25.63
CA THR A 59 8.99 -2.90 -24.66
C THR A 59 8.57 -1.77 -23.74
N MET A 60 8.46 -2.08 -22.45
CA MET A 60 8.02 -1.16 -21.42
C MET A 60 9.18 -0.67 -20.58
N LYS A 61 9.12 0.61 -20.26
CA LYS A 61 10.02 1.29 -19.36
C LYS A 61 9.22 1.71 -18.13
N ALA A 62 9.57 1.14 -16.99
CA ALA A 62 9.02 1.53 -15.71
C ALA A 62 9.94 2.52 -15.02
N ARG A 63 9.32 3.54 -14.41
CA ARG A 63 9.96 4.47 -13.50
C ARG A 63 9.26 4.38 -12.15
N ILE A 64 10.05 4.13 -11.11
CA ILE A 64 9.59 4.07 -9.73
C ILE A 64 10.10 5.31 -9.02
N LEU A 65 9.23 5.97 -8.28
CA LEU A 65 9.59 7.05 -7.37
C LEU A 65 9.09 6.67 -5.98
N SER A 66 9.96 6.71 -4.98
CA SER A 66 9.57 6.45 -3.59
C SER A 66 10.10 7.49 -2.63
N SER A 67 9.34 7.67 -1.54
CA SER A 67 9.60 8.57 -0.42
C SER A 67 9.32 7.84 0.89
N ASN A 68 10.26 7.91 1.84
CA ASN A 68 10.15 7.35 3.19
C ASN A 68 9.98 5.83 3.20
N CYS A 69 10.70 5.17 2.29
CA CYS A 69 10.69 3.72 2.10
C CYS A 69 12.09 3.10 2.29
N LEU A 70 13.01 3.78 2.99
CA LEU A 70 14.38 3.31 3.20
C LEU A 70 14.42 1.89 3.81
N GLY A 71 15.26 1.04 3.23
CA GLY A 71 15.48 -0.34 3.66
C GLY A 71 14.41 -1.33 3.21
N LYS A 72 13.40 -0.87 2.46
CA LYS A 72 12.31 -1.72 1.96
C LYS A 72 12.61 -2.30 0.60
N GLU A 73 12.02 -3.45 0.31
CA GLU A 73 12.13 -4.07 -1.00
C GLU A 73 10.98 -3.60 -1.89
N TYR A 74 11.30 -3.20 -3.12
CA TYR A 74 10.30 -2.93 -4.14
C TYR A 74 10.25 -4.07 -5.15
N LYS A 75 9.05 -4.33 -5.68
CA LYS A 75 8.79 -5.31 -6.71
C LYS A 75 7.71 -4.79 -7.65
N ILE A 76 7.95 -4.87 -8.94
CA ILE A 76 6.92 -4.71 -9.96
C ILE A 76 6.53 -6.10 -10.42
N SER A 77 5.25 -6.40 -10.29
CA SER A 77 4.65 -7.67 -10.64
C SER A 77 3.38 -7.46 -11.44
N GLU A 78 2.97 -8.47 -12.18
CA GLU A 78 1.71 -8.47 -12.94
C GLU A 78 0.59 -9.07 -12.09
N ASP A 79 -0.59 -8.44 -12.07
CA ASP A 79 -1.80 -8.82 -11.31
C ASP A 79 -1.74 -8.79 -9.77
N SER A 80 -0.63 -9.18 -9.14
CA SER A 80 -0.52 -9.29 -7.69
C SER A 80 0.91 -9.09 -7.17
N CYS A 81 1.09 -8.84 -5.88
CA CYS A 81 2.45 -8.75 -5.28
C CYS A 81 3.15 -10.11 -5.13
N SER A 82 2.40 -11.21 -5.27
CA SER A 82 2.88 -12.58 -5.08
C SER A 82 3.35 -13.23 -6.38
N SER A 83 2.98 -12.70 -7.54
CA SER A 83 3.40 -13.21 -8.86
C SER A 83 4.85 -12.88 -9.17
N ASP A 84 5.39 -13.39 -10.28
CA ASP A 84 6.77 -13.16 -10.66
C ASP A 84 7.11 -11.68 -10.80
N ALA A 85 8.33 -11.31 -10.39
CA ALA A 85 8.81 -9.94 -10.51
C ALA A 85 9.28 -9.67 -11.94
N ARG A 86 8.77 -8.61 -12.57
CA ARG A 86 9.38 -8.03 -13.77
C ARG A 86 10.55 -7.12 -13.42
N CYS A 87 10.47 -6.46 -12.27
CA CYS A 87 11.56 -5.66 -11.72
C CYS A 87 11.55 -5.75 -10.19
N TYR A 88 12.71 -5.79 -9.56
CA TYR A 88 12.83 -5.80 -8.10
C TYR A 88 14.12 -5.14 -7.66
N GLY A 89 14.18 -4.74 -6.39
CA GLY A 89 15.38 -4.19 -5.78
C GLY A 89 15.11 -3.63 -4.39
N THR A 90 16.13 -3.02 -3.80
CA THR A 90 16.06 -2.44 -2.45
C THR A 90 16.10 -0.92 -2.53
N ILE A 91 15.27 -0.26 -1.72
CA ILE A 91 15.22 1.20 -1.60
C ILE A 91 16.30 1.63 -0.62
N ASN A 92 17.42 2.14 -1.15
CA ASN A 92 18.60 2.48 -0.35
C ASN A 92 18.61 3.90 0.23
N TYR A 93 17.63 4.73 -0.15
CA TYR A 93 17.53 6.13 0.27
C TYR A 93 16.07 6.50 0.53
N ASP A 94 15.83 7.48 1.40
CA ASP A 94 14.46 7.95 1.68
C ASP A 94 13.77 8.50 0.44
N SER A 95 14.49 9.24 -0.40
CA SER A 95 14.06 9.55 -1.77
C SER A 95 14.78 8.64 -2.76
N PHE A 96 14.05 7.76 -3.42
CA PHE A 96 14.64 6.80 -4.35
C PHE A 96 13.94 6.82 -5.69
N GLN A 97 14.74 6.68 -6.74
CA GLN A 97 14.26 6.50 -8.10
C GLN A 97 14.92 5.26 -8.70
N ALA A 98 14.10 4.37 -9.24
CA ALA A 98 14.56 3.26 -10.08
C ALA A 98 13.96 3.37 -11.48
N SER A 99 14.64 2.78 -12.44
CA SER A 99 14.10 2.58 -13.77
C SER A 99 14.43 1.18 -14.25
N CYS A 100 13.41 0.50 -14.78
CA CYS A 100 13.54 -0.85 -15.29
C CYS A 100 12.98 -0.88 -16.71
N ALA A 101 13.46 -1.80 -17.53
CA ALA A 101 12.88 -2.05 -18.82
C ALA A 101 12.75 -3.55 -19.06
N TRP A 102 11.63 -3.97 -19.62
CA TRP A 102 11.38 -5.35 -20.02
C TRP A 102 10.49 -5.37 -21.27
N THR A 103 10.50 -6.50 -21.97
CA THR A 103 9.65 -6.74 -23.12
C THR A 103 8.60 -7.77 -22.73
N ASP A 104 7.34 -7.47 -23.02
CA ASP A 104 6.22 -8.41 -22.84
C ASP A 104 5.58 -8.77 -24.18
N LEU A 105 4.66 -9.72 -24.13
CA LEU A 105 3.85 -10.12 -25.30
C LEU A 105 2.79 -9.04 -25.61
N SER A 106 2.23 -9.05 -26.80
CA SER A 106 1.13 -8.15 -27.16
C SER A 106 -0.11 -8.43 -26.30
N GLY A 107 -0.74 -7.38 -25.77
CA GLY A 107 -1.87 -7.55 -24.85
C GLY A 107 -2.09 -6.38 -23.91
N SER A 108 -3.10 -6.52 -23.05
CA SER A 108 -3.35 -5.60 -21.93
C SER A 108 -2.72 -6.19 -20.67
N HIS A 109 -1.89 -5.39 -20.00
CA HIS A 109 -1.14 -5.80 -18.83
C HIS A 109 -1.41 -4.86 -17.66
N ASP A 110 -1.63 -5.43 -16.48
CA ASP A 110 -1.83 -4.69 -15.23
C ASP A 110 -0.63 -4.90 -14.30
N TYR A 111 0.26 -3.92 -14.25
CA TYR A 111 1.41 -3.95 -13.36
C TYR A 111 1.11 -3.29 -12.04
N ILE A 112 1.64 -3.90 -10.98
CA ILE A 112 1.49 -3.47 -9.60
C ILE A 112 2.86 -3.22 -9.02
N LEU A 113 3.05 -2.04 -8.45
CA LEU A 113 4.19 -1.72 -7.61
C LEU A 113 3.89 -2.15 -6.18
N CYS A 114 4.73 -3.04 -5.67
CA CYS A 114 4.67 -3.59 -4.33
C CYS A 114 5.91 -3.15 -3.55
N VAL A 115 5.71 -2.76 -2.30
CA VAL A 115 6.80 -2.46 -1.36
C VAL A 115 6.60 -3.29 -0.10
N ASP A 116 7.59 -4.12 0.26
CA ASP A 116 7.49 -5.17 1.29
C ASP A 116 6.23 -6.05 1.14
N GLY A 117 5.95 -6.47 -0.10
CA GLY A 117 4.76 -7.30 -0.41
C GLY A 117 3.42 -6.56 -0.37
N LYS A 118 3.38 -5.27 -0.05
CA LYS A 118 2.15 -4.46 -0.03
C LYS A 118 2.01 -3.65 -1.30
N LYS A 119 0.84 -3.72 -1.94
CA LYS A 119 0.50 -2.86 -3.09
C LYS A 119 0.61 -1.38 -2.71
N LYS A 120 1.32 -0.61 -3.53
CA LYS A 120 1.50 0.84 -3.40
C LYS A 120 0.87 1.61 -4.56
N ASP A 121 1.04 1.08 -5.77
CA ASP A 121 0.49 1.69 -6.98
C ASP A 121 0.19 0.60 -8.03
N SER A 122 -0.60 0.92 -9.05
CA SER A 122 -0.82 0.04 -10.19
C SER A 122 -1.06 0.82 -11.47
N LYS A 123 -0.56 0.30 -12.58
CA LYS A 123 -0.72 0.86 -13.91
C LYS A 123 -1.04 -0.22 -14.93
N SER A 124 -2.15 0.01 -15.62
CA SER A 124 -2.55 -0.73 -16.81
C SER A 124 -1.92 -0.11 -18.04
N ILE A 125 -1.42 -0.95 -18.93
CA ILE A 125 -0.84 -0.52 -20.20
C ILE A 125 -1.16 -1.57 -21.25
N THR A 126 -1.43 -1.09 -22.46
CA THR A 126 -1.70 -1.96 -23.61
C THR A 126 -0.54 -1.81 -24.58
N CYS A 127 -0.04 -2.94 -25.04
CA CYS A 127 1.07 -3.08 -25.97
C CYS A 127 0.59 -3.62 -27.32
#